data_AF-A0A8J7ASH7-F1
#
_entry.id   AF-A0A8J7ASH7-F1
#
_cell.length_a   1.000
_cell.length_b   1.000
_cell.length_c   1.000
_cell.angle_alpha   90.00
_cell.angle_beta   90.00
_cell.angle_gamma   90.00
#
_symmetry.space_group_name_H-M   'P 1'
#
loop_
_entity.id
_entity.type
_entity.pdbx_description
1 polymer ?
#
loop_
_entity_poly.entity_id
_entity_poly.type
_entity_poly.pdbx_seq_one_letter_code
_entity_poly.pdbx_strand_id
1 'polypeptide(L)'
;MEPSSLSASNSEPNPGPPQGPTTPRQLSSIKAQLDLVLLALEALTGLGSDAMLAAADALGVSDLLSDRVNLWRLRQASPLRKGQGRKKLDVDEARALVLVSCHLAIAHRDPIRQAVARLEKALEQGQPPHRTAQLGDYLDAFSNAYQDRMEGDQTATTNEINTLGLKLLVDLLFYSGSGGSRKLWLALLERAEK
;
A
#
# COMPACT_ATOMS: atom_id res chain seq x y z
N MET A 1 -5.54 -45.15 52.86
CA MET A 1 -6.64 -44.19 52.68
C MET A 1 -6.17 -43.10 51.75
N GLU A 2 -6.50 -43.20 50.46
CA GLU A 2 -6.87 -42.02 49.66
C GLU A 2 -8.21 -41.47 50.21
N PRO A 3 -8.62 -40.20 49.97
CA PRO A 3 -8.41 -39.43 48.73
C PRO A 3 -8.13 -37.92 48.90
N SER A 4 -7.74 -37.24 47.82
CA SER A 4 -8.54 -36.14 47.21
C SER A 4 -7.70 -35.28 46.27
N SER A 5 -8.20 -35.20 45.04
CA SER A 5 -7.68 -34.49 43.88
C SER A 5 -8.20 -33.04 43.79
N LEU A 6 -7.60 -32.28 42.85
CA LEU A 6 -8.12 -31.06 42.16
C LEU A 6 -8.01 -29.75 42.97
N SER A 7 -7.50 -28.61 42.47
CA SER A 7 -7.49 -28.11 41.09
C SER A 7 -6.25 -27.24 40.84
N ALA A 8 -5.49 -27.55 39.80
CA ALA A 8 -4.60 -26.58 39.17
C ALA A 8 -5.43 -25.74 38.19
N SER A 9 -5.82 -24.51 38.59
CA SER A 9 -6.33 -23.53 37.64
C SER A 9 -5.16 -22.95 36.86
N ASN A 10 -4.79 -23.61 35.77
CA ASN A 10 -3.86 -23.07 34.79
C ASN A 10 -4.61 -22.02 33.96
N SER A 11 -4.53 -20.76 34.36
CA SER A 11 -5.00 -19.65 33.53
C SER A 11 -3.95 -19.40 32.45
N GLU A 12 -4.17 -19.93 31.25
CA GLU A 12 -3.42 -19.49 30.06
C GLU A 12 -3.65 -17.99 29.85
N PRO A 13 -2.59 -17.17 29.71
CA PRO A 13 -2.77 -15.79 29.28
C PRO A 13 -3.15 -15.79 27.80
N ASN A 14 -4.41 -15.50 27.53
CA ASN A 14 -4.91 -15.18 26.21
C ASN A 14 -4.07 -14.02 25.61
N PRO A 15 -3.37 -14.18 24.48
CA PRO A 15 -2.69 -13.06 23.85
C PRO A 15 -3.74 -12.15 23.23
N GLY A 16 -4.08 -11.07 23.93
CA GLY A 16 -4.82 -9.95 23.36
C GLY A 16 -4.07 -9.34 22.17
N PRO A 17 -4.77 -8.68 21.23
CA PRO A 17 -4.13 -8.07 20.07
C PRO A 17 -3.07 -7.03 20.50
N PRO A 18 -1.97 -6.86 19.76
CA PRO A 18 -0.92 -5.93 20.12
C PRO A 18 -1.46 -4.49 20.14
N GLN A 19 -1.55 -3.90 21.34
CA GLN A 19 -2.02 -2.53 21.60
C GLN A 19 -0.88 -1.55 21.91
N GLY A 20 0.34 -1.82 21.41
CA GLY A 20 1.49 -0.93 21.60
C GLY A 20 1.49 0.27 20.65
N PRO A 21 2.04 1.44 21.04
CA PRO A 21 2.24 2.56 20.13
C PRO A 21 3.11 2.14 18.94
N THR A 22 2.74 2.58 17.73
CA THR A 22 3.43 2.23 16.49
C THR A 22 4.89 2.68 16.57
N THR A 23 5.83 1.74 16.50
CA THR A 23 7.26 2.05 16.58
C THR A 23 7.72 2.85 15.35
N PRO A 24 8.81 3.65 15.45
CA PRO A 24 9.33 4.39 14.30
C PRO A 24 9.68 3.51 13.10
N ARG A 25 10.15 2.27 13.34
CA ARG A 25 10.46 1.29 12.29
C ARG A 25 9.19 0.79 11.61
N GLN A 26 8.15 0.44 12.38
CA GLN A 26 6.86 0.05 11.82
C GLN A 26 6.29 1.17 10.95
N LEU A 27 6.35 2.41 11.45
CA LEU A 27 5.85 3.58 10.73
C LEU A 27 6.64 3.85 9.44
N SER A 28 7.95 3.59 9.40
CA SER A 28 8.72 3.66 8.15
C SER A 28 8.31 2.59 7.12
N SER A 29 8.02 1.37 7.56
CA SER A 29 7.53 0.29 6.68
C SER A 29 6.15 0.62 6.10
N ILE A 30 5.26 1.14 6.95
CA ILE A 30 3.92 1.62 6.53
C ILE A 30 4.05 2.71 5.45
N LYS A 31 4.96 3.67 5.61
CA LYS A 31 5.21 4.73 4.61
C LYS A 31 5.69 4.16 3.28
N ALA A 32 6.66 3.25 3.33
CA ALA A 32 7.20 2.59 2.14
C ALA A 32 6.08 1.94 1.34
N GLN A 33 5.24 1.15 2.01
CA GLN A 33 4.17 0.42 1.35
C GLN A 33 3.05 1.34 0.84
N LEU A 34 2.70 2.40 1.58
CA LEU A 34 1.72 3.38 1.10
C LEU A 34 2.18 4.10 -0.17
N ASP A 35 3.46 4.50 -0.22
CA ASP A 35 3.98 5.17 -1.41
C ASP A 35 3.99 4.23 -2.63
N LEU A 36 4.26 2.94 -2.43
CA LEU A 36 4.16 1.92 -3.49
C LEU A 36 2.73 1.72 -3.99
N VAL A 37 1.74 1.67 -3.09
CA VAL A 37 0.32 1.56 -3.47
C VAL A 37 -0.12 2.78 -4.27
N LEU A 38 0.27 3.99 -3.84
CA LEU A 38 -0.01 5.22 -4.59
C LEU A 38 0.70 5.23 -5.95
N LEU A 39 1.95 4.78 -6.01
CA LEU A 39 2.72 4.68 -7.26
C LEU A 39 2.04 3.73 -8.26
N ALA A 40 1.53 2.59 -7.79
CA ALA A 40 0.77 1.65 -8.62
C ALA A 40 -0.54 2.26 -9.14
N LEU A 41 -1.28 3.00 -8.29
CA LEU A 41 -2.47 3.72 -8.75
C LEU A 41 -2.12 4.75 -9.83
N GLU A 42 -1.11 5.59 -9.59
CA GLU A 42 -0.64 6.59 -10.55
C GLU A 42 -0.25 5.96 -11.89
N ALA A 43 0.55 4.89 -11.87
CA ALA A 43 0.99 4.20 -13.07
C ALA A 43 -0.17 3.57 -13.87
N LEU A 44 -1.19 3.05 -13.19
CA LEU A 44 -2.34 2.42 -13.85
C LEU A 44 -3.31 3.42 -14.46
N THR A 45 -3.47 4.59 -13.83
CA THR A 45 -4.59 5.51 -14.10
C THR A 45 -4.15 6.87 -14.66
N GLY A 46 -2.85 7.18 -14.61
CA GLY A 46 -2.32 8.50 -14.97
C GLY A 46 -2.69 9.60 -13.98
N LEU A 47 -3.19 9.25 -12.78
CA LEU A 47 -3.56 10.23 -11.76
C LEU A 47 -2.33 11.02 -11.30
N GLY A 48 -2.55 12.32 -11.07
CA GLY A 48 -1.56 13.20 -10.45
C GLY A 48 -1.96 13.63 -9.05
N SER A 49 -1.13 14.48 -8.45
CA SER A 49 -1.35 15.03 -7.10
C SER A 49 -2.69 15.76 -6.95
N ASP A 50 -3.26 16.31 -8.02
CA ASP A 50 -4.58 16.97 -7.98
C ASP A 50 -5.71 16.04 -7.60
N ALA A 51 -5.72 14.83 -8.15
CA ALA A 51 -6.76 13.86 -7.82
C ALA A 51 -6.63 13.42 -6.35
N MET A 52 -5.41 13.34 -5.82
CA MET A 52 -5.18 13.02 -4.41
C MET A 52 -5.67 14.12 -3.48
N LEU A 53 -5.44 15.39 -3.82
CA LEU A 53 -5.94 16.53 -3.05
C LEU A 53 -7.48 16.61 -3.11
N ALA A 54 -8.06 16.43 -4.30
CA ALA A 54 -9.52 16.38 -4.44
C ALA A 54 -10.15 15.24 -3.63
N ALA A 55 -9.49 14.07 -3.57
CA ALA A 55 -9.93 12.96 -2.72
C ALA A 55 -9.79 13.29 -1.23
N ALA A 56 -8.72 13.98 -0.82
CA ALA A 56 -8.56 14.44 0.57
C ALA A 56 -9.67 15.42 0.98
N ASP A 57 -10.03 16.35 0.09
CA ASP A 57 -11.14 17.29 0.27
C ASP A 57 -12.47 16.57 0.39
N ALA A 58 -12.76 15.64 -0.53
CA ALA A 58 -13.99 14.86 -0.50
C ALA A 58 -14.15 14.01 0.78
N LEU A 59 -13.03 13.63 1.41
CA LEU A 59 -12.99 12.85 2.63
C LEU A 59 -12.92 13.70 3.91
N GLY A 60 -12.78 15.02 3.80
CA GLY A 60 -12.63 15.93 4.94
C GLY A 60 -11.33 15.76 5.70
N VAL A 61 -10.26 15.30 5.04
CA VAL A 61 -8.92 15.10 5.63
C VAL A 61 -7.89 16.10 5.10
N SER A 62 -8.34 17.17 4.45
CA SER A 62 -7.50 18.21 3.86
C SER A 62 -6.55 18.86 4.87
N ASP A 63 -6.95 19.00 6.13
CA ASP A 63 -6.06 19.56 7.16
C ASP A 63 -4.75 18.77 7.29
N LEU A 64 -4.82 17.44 7.09
CA LEU A 64 -3.67 16.53 7.10
C LEU A 64 -2.93 16.49 5.74
N LEU A 65 -3.63 16.77 4.65
CA LEU A 65 -3.15 16.70 3.25
C LEU A 65 -3.37 18.04 2.52
N SER A 66 -2.88 19.11 3.13
CA SER A 66 -3.32 20.50 2.90
C SER A 66 -2.94 21.10 1.55
N ASP A 67 -1.83 20.66 0.96
CA ASP A 67 -1.38 21.15 -0.34
C ASP A 67 -0.47 20.13 -1.04
N ARG A 68 -0.11 20.42 -2.31
CA ARG A 68 0.78 19.57 -3.11
C ARG A 68 2.15 19.39 -2.46
N VAL A 69 2.63 20.39 -1.73
CA VAL A 69 3.95 20.37 -1.08
C VAL A 69 3.92 19.44 0.13
N ASN A 70 2.87 19.48 0.95
CA ASN A 70 2.67 18.59 2.07
C ASN A 70 2.46 17.16 1.57
N LEU A 71 1.62 16.94 0.56
CA LEU A 71 1.46 15.63 -0.09
C LEU A 71 2.80 15.10 -0.61
N TRP A 72 3.57 15.93 -1.32
CA TRP A 72 4.91 15.56 -1.78
C TRP A 72 5.84 15.26 -0.60
N ARG A 73 5.85 16.08 0.46
CA ARG A 73 6.68 15.86 1.67
C ARG A 73 6.32 14.58 2.40
N LEU A 74 5.04 14.23 2.47
CA LEU A 74 4.57 12.99 3.09
C LEU A 74 5.03 11.78 2.28
N ARG A 75 4.95 11.87 0.94
CA ARG A 75 5.49 10.81 0.06
C ARG A 75 7.01 10.73 0.11
N GLN A 76 7.72 11.85 0.20
CA GLN A 76 9.18 11.91 0.39
C GLN A 76 9.65 11.43 1.77
N ALA A 77 8.74 11.32 2.75
CA ALA A 77 9.05 10.69 4.04
C ALA A 77 9.10 9.15 3.95
N SER A 78 8.77 8.57 2.78
CA SER A 78 8.99 7.16 2.50
C SER A 78 10.49 6.85 2.53
N PRO A 79 10.94 5.83 3.30
CA PRO A 79 12.34 5.45 3.35
C PRO A 79 12.87 4.92 2.00
N LEU A 80 11.98 4.61 1.06
CA LEU A 80 12.36 4.16 -0.27
C LEU A 80 12.80 5.32 -1.18
N ARG A 81 12.42 6.57 -0.90
CA ARG A 81 12.60 7.72 -1.82
C ARG A 81 14.05 8.22 -1.90
N LYS A 82 14.45 8.69 -3.09
CA LYS A 82 15.70 9.42 -3.33
C LYS A 82 15.70 10.77 -2.61
N GLY A 83 16.62 10.94 -1.66
CA GLY A 83 16.76 12.14 -0.84
C GLY A 83 15.92 12.08 0.43
N GLN A 84 16.58 12.05 1.58
CA GLN A 84 15.93 11.91 2.89
C GLN A 84 14.94 13.05 3.20
N GLY A 85 13.64 12.76 3.12
CA GLY A 85 12.61 13.56 3.76
C GLY A 85 12.65 13.40 5.28
N ARG A 86 13.23 14.36 5.99
CA ARG A 86 13.36 14.39 7.47
C ARG A 86 12.03 14.48 8.25
N LYS A 87 10.85 14.44 7.61
CA LYS A 87 9.55 14.59 8.30
C LYS A 87 9.07 13.24 8.83
N LYS A 88 8.84 13.15 10.13
CA LYS A 88 8.12 12.02 10.74
C LYS A 88 6.63 12.17 10.39
N LEU A 89 6.20 11.46 9.35
CA LEU A 89 4.78 11.22 9.10
C LEU A 89 4.15 10.53 10.33
N ASP A 90 3.05 11.07 10.85
CA ASP A 90 2.31 10.56 12.03
C ASP A 90 1.23 9.54 11.62
N VAL A 91 0.69 8.80 12.58
CA VAL A 91 -0.34 7.77 12.38
C VAL A 91 -1.60 8.35 11.72
N ASP A 92 -1.99 9.59 12.06
CA ASP A 92 -3.17 10.22 11.46
C ASP A 92 -2.94 10.60 9.99
N GLU A 93 -1.76 11.11 9.65
CA GLU A 93 -1.36 11.34 8.25
C GLU A 93 -1.32 10.02 7.46
N ALA A 94 -0.85 8.91 8.07
CA ALA A 94 -0.87 7.59 7.44
C ALA A 94 -2.30 7.09 7.19
N ARG A 95 -3.20 7.27 8.16
CA ARG A 95 -4.61 6.92 8.02
C ARG A 95 -5.30 7.75 6.94
N ALA A 96 -5.02 9.05 6.86
CA ALA A 96 -5.54 9.90 5.79
C ALA A 96 -5.09 9.38 4.41
N LEU A 97 -3.82 9.03 4.24
CA LEU A 97 -3.32 8.46 2.99
C LEU A 97 -3.96 7.10 2.65
N VAL A 98 -4.25 6.25 3.64
CA VAL A 98 -5.02 5.01 3.42
C VAL A 98 -6.40 5.31 2.87
N LEU A 99 -7.12 6.26 3.49
CA LEU A 99 -8.46 6.64 3.06
C LEU A 99 -8.46 7.21 1.64
N VAL A 100 -7.53 8.12 1.34
CA VAL A 100 -7.34 8.68 -0.01
C VAL A 100 -7.01 7.59 -1.03
N SER A 101 -6.07 6.70 -0.71
CA SER A 101 -5.68 5.60 -1.61
C SER A 101 -6.87 4.69 -1.95
N CYS A 102 -7.67 4.33 -0.94
CA CYS A 102 -8.86 3.52 -1.14
C CYS A 102 -9.96 4.26 -1.90
N HIS A 103 -10.18 5.55 -1.62
CA HIS A 103 -11.15 6.36 -2.34
C HIS A 103 -10.82 6.44 -3.83
N LEU A 104 -9.55 6.69 -4.17
CA LEU A 104 -9.07 6.67 -5.56
C LEU A 104 -9.18 5.28 -6.18
N ALA A 105 -8.82 4.22 -5.46
CA ALA A 105 -8.99 2.85 -5.97
C ALA A 105 -10.46 2.51 -6.27
N ILE A 106 -11.41 3.01 -5.46
CA ILE A 106 -12.85 2.86 -5.71
C ILE A 106 -13.27 3.66 -6.94
N ALA A 107 -12.82 4.92 -7.08
CA ALA A 107 -13.11 5.76 -8.24
C ALA A 107 -12.56 5.16 -9.56
N HIS A 108 -11.46 4.42 -9.49
CA HIS A 108 -10.80 3.77 -10.64
C HIS A 108 -10.95 2.24 -10.63
N ARG A 109 -12.05 1.74 -10.05
CA ARG A 109 -12.30 0.30 -9.90
C ARG A 109 -12.38 -0.44 -11.24
N ASP A 110 -12.96 0.17 -12.26
CA ASP A 110 -13.10 -0.46 -13.58
C ASP A 110 -11.75 -0.69 -14.26
N PRO A 111 -10.85 0.30 -14.38
CA PRO A 111 -9.48 0.08 -14.83
C PRO A 111 -8.74 -1.01 -14.06
N ILE A 112 -8.85 -1.02 -12.72
CA ILE A 112 -8.22 -2.03 -11.85
C ILE A 112 -8.75 -3.43 -12.17
N ARG A 113 -10.07 -3.61 -12.24
CA ARG A 113 -10.70 -4.89 -12.57
C ARG A 113 -10.31 -5.38 -13.96
N GLN A 114 -10.29 -4.49 -14.96
CA GLN A 114 -9.91 -4.84 -16.33
C GLN A 114 -8.44 -5.28 -16.41
N ALA A 115 -7.54 -4.58 -15.71
CA ALA A 115 -6.13 -4.94 -15.67
C ALA A 115 -5.90 -6.31 -14.99
N VAL A 116 -6.57 -6.57 -13.86
CA VAL A 116 -6.48 -7.87 -13.18
C VAL A 116 -7.07 -9.00 -14.02
N ALA A 117 -8.24 -8.81 -14.65
CA ALA A 117 -8.84 -9.83 -15.52
C ALA A 117 -7.93 -10.17 -16.72
N ARG A 118 -7.21 -9.18 -17.26
CA ARG A 118 -6.21 -9.40 -18.30
C ARG A 118 -4.99 -10.17 -17.78
N LEU A 119 -4.56 -9.87 -16.55
CA LEU A 119 -3.47 -10.59 -15.90
C LEU A 119 -3.84 -12.07 -15.72
N GLU A 120 -5.02 -12.35 -15.17
CA GLU A 120 -5.54 -13.71 -15.00
C GLU A 120 -5.57 -14.46 -16.34
N LYS A 121 -6.15 -13.85 -17.38
CA LYS A 121 -6.19 -14.44 -18.72
C LYS A 121 -4.80 -14.71 -19.30
N ALA A 122 -3.84 -13.80 -19.12
CA ALA A 122 -2.48 -13.99 -19.60
C ALA A 122 -1.80 -15.18 -18.90
N LEU A 123 -1.98 -15.30 -17.58
CA LEU A 123 -1.46 -16.40 -16.79
C LEU A 123 -2.09 -17.74 -17.19
N GLU A 124 -3.41 -17.79 -17.40
CA GLU A 124 -4.13 -18.98 -17.89
C GLU A 124 -3.61 -19.46 -19.25
N GLN A 125 -3.23 -18.52 -20.12
CA GLN A 125 -2.72 -18.79 -21.46
C GLN A 125 -1.21 -19.07 -21.50
N GLY A 126 -0.53 -19.05 -20.35
CA GLY A 126 0.93 -19.16 -20.27
C GLY A 126 1.67 -18.02 -20.97
N GLN A 127 0.99 -16.89 -21.21
CA GLN A 127 1.56 -15.73 -21.86
C GLN A 127 2.16 -14.78 -20.83
N PRO A 128 3.32 -14.16 -21.12
CA PRO A 128 3.89 -13.18 -20.23
C PRO A 128 2.97 -11.93 -20.14
N PRO A 129 2.63 -11.45 -18.94
CA PRO A 129 1.66 -10.35 -18.74
C PRO A 129 1.98 -9.07 -19.50
N HIS A 130 3.27 -8.75 -19.68
CA HIS A 130 3.73 -7.56 -20.42
C HIS A 130 3.40 -7.57 -21.92
N ARG A 131 3.02 -8.71 -22.51
CA ARG A 131 2.61 -8.77 -23.92
C ARG A 131 1.20 -8.25 -24.18
N THR A 132 0.40 -8.06 -23.13
CA THR A 132 -0.88 -7.37 -23.26
C THR A 132 -0.64 -5.87 -23.16
N ALA A 133 -1.01 -5.09 -24.19
CA ALA A 133 -0.70 -3.65 -24.27
C ALA A 133 -0.95 -2.89 -22.96
N GLN A 134 -2.16 -2.98 -22.38
CA GLN A 134 -2.48 -2.30 -21.11
C GLN A 134 -1.60 -2.70 -19.93
N LEU A 135 -1.20 -3.97 -19.82
CA LEU A 135 -0.33 -4.43 -18.73
C LEU A 135 1.13 -4.05 -18.99
N GLY A 136 1.57 -4.07 -20.25
CA GLY A 136 2.86 -3.53 -20.66
C GLY A 136 2.98 -2.05 -20.29
N ASP A 137 2.02 -1.23 -20.72
CA ASP A 137 1.98 0.22 -20.45
C ASP A 137 1.99 0.52 -18.94
N TYR A 138 1.20 -0.23 -18.15
CA TYR A 138 1.19 -0.13 -16.70
C TYR A 138 2.56 -0.47 -16.08
N LEU A 139 3.17 -1.58 -16.49
CA LEU A 139 4.44 -2.04 -15.95
C LEU A 139 5.58 -1.10 -16.32
N ASP A 140 5.58 -0.57 -17.54
CA ASP A 140 6.56 0.42 -17.99
C ASP A 140 6.41 1.72 -17.20
N ALA A 141 5.19 2.24 -17.06
CA ALA A 141 4.92 3.43 -16.25
C ALA A 141 5.31 3.23 -14.78
N PHE A 142 4.99 2.07 -14.20
CA PHE A 142 5.34 1.73 -12.82
C PHE A 142 6.85 1.60 -12.64
N SER A 143 7.54 0.89 -13.53
CA SER A 143 8.98 0.68 -13.45
C SER A 143 9.74 1.98 -13.59
N ASN A 144 9.36 2.83 -14.55
CA ASN A 144 9.96 4.15 -14.72
C ASN A 144 9.77 5.01 -13.46
N ALA A 145 8.54 5.08 -12.94
CA ALA A 145 8.26 5.86 -11.75
C ALA A 145 8.96 5.32 -10.49
N TYR A 146 9.13 4.00 -10.37
CA TYR A 146 9.86 3.36 -9.29
C TYR A 146 11.36 3.69 -9.36
N GLN A 147 11.98 3.50 -10.53
CA GLN A 147 13.41 3.76 -10.74
C GLN A 147 13.76 5.24 -10.59
N ASP A 148 12.89 6.14 -11.03
CA ASP A 148 13.09 7.58 -10.88
C ASP A 148 13.06 7.99 -9.41
N ARG A 149 12.10 7.46 -8.65
CA ARG A 149 11.76 7.98 -7.32
C ARG A 149 12.38 7.21 -6.16
N MET A 150 12.74 5.93 -6.32
CA MET A 150 13.22 5.07 -5.24
C MET A 150 14.75 4.89 -5.26
N GLU A 151 15.41 5.07 -4.11
CA GLU A 151 16.87 5.00 -3.91
C GLU A 151 17.36 3.62 -3.47
N GLY A 152 16.53 2.93 -2.67
CA GLY A 152 16.92 1.75 -1.90
C GLY A 152 17.15 0.48 -2.71
N ASP A 153 16.83 0.48 -4.00
CA ASP A 153 16.85 -0.74 -4.80
C ASP A 153 17.44 -0.53 -6.20
N GLN A 154 18.58 0.17 -6.27
CA GLN A 154 19.38 0.28 -7.49
C GLN A 154 19.86 -1.10 -8.01
N THR A 155 19.69 -2.15 -7.20
CA THR A 155 19.98 -3.55 -7.53
C THR A 155 18.77 -4.35 -7.99
N ALA A 156 17.54 -3.84 -7.81
CA ALA A 156 16.36 -4.57 -8.25
C ALA A 156 16.37 -4.70 -9.77
N THR A 157 16.23 -5.94 -10.20
CA THR A 157 16.04 -6.28 -11.60
C THR A 157 14.67 -5.78 -12.06
N THR A 158 14.54 -5.46 -13.36
CA THR A 158 13.25 -5.13 -13.97
C THR A 158 12.19 -6.19 -13.69
N ASN A 159 12.58 -7.46 -13.58
CA ASN A 159 11.65 -8.55 -13.28
C ASN A 159 11.10 -8.48 -11.85
N GLU A 160 11.91 -8.10 -10.87
CA GLU A 160 11.48 -7.90 -9.48
C GLU A 160 10.53 -6.71 -9.36
N ILE A 161 10.84 -5.60 -10.04
CA ILE A 161 9.97 -4.41 -10.10
C ILE A 161 8.64 -4.76 -10.77
N ASN A 162 8.66 -5.48 -11.88
CA ASN A 162 7.44 -5.91 -12.56
C ASN A 162 6.61 -6.85 -11.68
N THR A 163 7.26 -7.78 -10.98
CA THR A 163 6.60 -8.68 -10.04
C THR A 163 5.95 -7.90 -8.90
N LEU A 164 6.62 -6.88 -8.37
CA LEU A 164 6.06 -5.98 -7.37
C LEU A 164 4.85 -5.21 -7.91
N GLY A 165 4.95 -4.65 -9.11
CA GLY A 165 3.86 -3.93 -9.78
C GLY A 165 2.63 -4.81 -9.98
N LEU A 166 2.79 -6.07 -10.40
CA LEU A 166 1.69 -7.02 -10.54
C LEU A 166 1.05 -7.39 -9.19
N LYS A 167 1.85 -7.60 -8.14
CA LYS A 167 1.35 -7.85 -6.78
C LYS A 167 0.51 -6.66 -6.29
N LEU A 168 1.02 -5.45 -6.47
CA LEU A 168 0.30 -4.22 -6.08
C LEU A 168 -1.00 -4.06 -6.88
N LEU A 169 -1.00 -4.40 -8.16
CA LEU A 169 -2.21 -4.37 -8.99
C LEU A 169 -3.31 -5.29 -8.43
N VAL A 170 -2.95 -6.49 -7.99
CA VAL A 170 -3.87 -7.41 -7.31
C VAL A 170 -4.31 -6.86 -5.95
N ASP A 171 -3.40 -6.29 -5.17
CA ASP A 171 -3.73 -5.63 -3.89
C ASP A 171 -4.75 -4.48 -4.09
N LEU A 172 -4.61 -3.68 -5.15
CA LEU A 172 -5.54 -2.60 -5.50
C LEU A 172 -6.97 -3.11 -5.78
N LEU A 173 -7.12 -4.32 -6.33
CA LEU A 173 -8.43 -4.94 -6.51
C LEU A 173 -9.12 -5.16 -5.15
N PHE A 174 -8.38 -5.58 -4.13
CA PHE A 174 -8.92 -5.75 -2.78
C PHE A 174 -9.21 -4.40 -2.10
N TYR A 175 -8.36 -3.40 -2.31
CA TYR A 175 -8.51 -2.06 -1.73
C TYR A 175 -9.63 -1.24 -2.37
N SER A 176 -10.00 -1.52 -3.64
CA SER A 176 -11.18 -0.95 -4.31
C SER A 176 -12.50 -1.63 -3.92
N GLY A 177 -12.45 -2.67 -3.09
CA GLY A 177 -13.62 -3.41 -2.60
C GLY A 177 -14.21 -2.86 -1.31
N SER A 178 -15.35 -3.40 -0.88
CA SER A 178 -15.94 -3.11 0.42
C SER A 178 -14.96 -3.42 1.55
N GLY A 179 -14.78 -2.46 2.47
CA GLY A 179 -13.83 -2.57 3.58
C GLY A 179 -12.35 -2.47 3.15
N GLY A 180 -12.07 -1.95 1.96
CA GLY A 180 -10.71 -1.81 1.42
C GLY A 180 -9.75 -1.05 2.34
N SER A 181 -10.21 0.01 2.99
CA SER A 181 -9.40 0.81 3.94
C SER A 181 -8.95 -0.02 5.14
N ARG A 182 -9.83 -0.85 5.71
CA ARG A 182 -9.49 -1.77 6.81
C ARG A 182 -8.50 -2.84 6.34
N LYS A 183 -8.71 -3.40 5.14
CA LYS A 183 -7.79 -4.40 4.56
C LYS A 183 -6.40 -3.81 4.34
N LEU A 184 -6.32 -2.63 3.74
CA LEU A 184 -5.07 -1.91 3.53
C LEU A 184 -4.38 -1.63 4.87
N TRP A 185 -5.10 -1.09 5.86
CA TRP A 185 -4.52 -0.81 7.18
C TRP A 185 -3.95 -2.06 7.86
N LEU A 186 -4.67 -3.18 7.83
CA LEU A 186 -4.19 -4.44 8.41
C LEU A 186 -2.97 -4.99 7.64
N ALA A 187 -2.99 -4.94 6.30
CA ALA A 187 -1.86 -5.36 5.49
C ALA A 187 -0.61 -4.52 5.75
N LEU A 188 -0.77 -3.22 6.01
CA LEU A 188 0.30 -2.31 6.40
C LEU A 188 0.89 -2.68 7.77
N LEU A 189 0.04 -2.98 8.76
CA LEU A 189 0.49 -3.41 10.09
C LEU A 189 1.21 -4.75 10.06
N GLU A 190 0.66 -5.76 9.36
CA GLU A 190 1.27 -7.10 9.26
C GLU A 190 2.66 -7.05 8.61
N ARG A 191 2.82 -6.21 7.58
CA ARG A 191 4.12 -6.01 6.92
C ARG A 191 5.11 -5.20 7.76
N ALA A 192 4.61 -4.38 8.67
CA ALA A 192 5.43 -3.59 9.58
C ALA A 192 5.99 -4.43 10.76
N GLU A 193 5.37 -5.59 11.04
CA GLU A 193 5.82 -6.54 12.06
C GLU A 193 6.94 -7.48 11.58
N LYS A 194 7.15 -7.59 10.26
CA LYS A 194 8.20 -8.39 9.62
C LYS A 194 9.49 -7.58 9.45
#